data_AF-A0A6M4X6T7-F1
#
_entry.id   AF-A0A6M4X6T7-F1
#
_cell.length_a   1.000
_cell.length_b   1.000
_cell.length_c   1.000
_cell.angle_alpha   90.00
_cell.angle_beta   90.00
_cell.angle_gamma   90.00
#
_symmetry.space_group_name_H-M   'P 1'
#
loop_
_entity.id
_entity.type
_entity.pdbx_description
1 polymer ?
#
loop_
_entity_poly.entity_id
_entity_poly.type
_entity_poly.pdbx_seq_one_letter_code
_entity_poly.pdbx_strand_id
1 'polypeptide(L)'
;MRLTVAVVQQLLEMNEGFTARTETSQKNYSESRTYRIAGGQLLYDSSGKTSWADSRFSHKDQIANIDTTRYFLRKYLHRLNTDGLQ
;
A
#
# COMPACT_ATOMS: atom_id res chain seq x y z
N MET A 1 -9.43 -10.33 -13.66
CA MET A 1 -10.24 -9.31 -12.98
C MET A 1 -9.74 -7.90 -13.32
N ARG A 2 -10.62 -7.01 -13.78
CA ARG A 2 -10.28 -5.60 -14.03
C ARG A 2 -10.56 -4.78 -12.76
N LEU A 3 -9.54 -4.08 -12.25
CA LEU A 3 -9.68 -3.21 -11.07
C LEU A 3 -10.32 -1.86 -11.45
N THR A 4 -11.63 -1.88 -11.67
CA THR A 4 -12.42 -0.65 -11.83
C THR A 4 -12.49 0.11 -10.49
N VAL A 5 -12.93 1.37 -10.51
CA VAL A 5 -13.06 2.17 -9.27
C VAL A 5 -14.00 1.48 -8.27
N ALA A 6 -15.12 0.92 -8.75
CA ALA A 6 -16.07 0.20 -7.91
C ALA A 6 -15.46 -1.07 -7.28
N VAL A 7 -14.75 -1.90 -8.06
CA VAL A 7 -14.10 -3.11 -7.55
C VAL A 7 -12.98 -2.77 -6.55
N VAL A 8 -12.24 -1.68 -6.79
CA VAL A 8 -11.24 -1.19 -5.85
C VAL A 8 -11.87 -0.82 -4.52
N GLN A 9 -12.97 -0.06 -4.55
CA GLN A 9 -13.67 0.35 -3.34
C GLN A 9 -14.19 -0.86 -2.55
N GLN A 10 -14.83 -1.79 -3.25
CA GLN A 10 -15.34 -3.03 -2.64
C GLN A 10 -14.21 -3.87 -2.02
N LEU A 11 -13.06 -3.98 -2.70
CA LEU A 11 -11.89 -4.67 -2.15
C LEU A 11 -11.36 -4.01 -0.89
N LEU A 12 -11.32 -2.67 -0.83
CA LEU A 12 -10.88 -1.96 0.37
C LEU A 12 -11.84 -2.21 1.53
N GLU A 13 -13.15 -2.11 1.30
CA GLU A 13 -14.16 -2.33 2.33
C GLU A 13 -14.16 -3.78 2.85
N MET A 14 -14.02 -4.76 1.96
CA MET A 14 -13.96 -6.18 2.33
C MET A 14 -12.69 -6.58 3.09
N ASN A 15 -11.62 -5.80 2.94
CA ASN A 15 -10.30 -6.10 3.51
C ASN A 15 -9.92 -5.11 4.59
N GLU A 16 -10.90 -4.63 5.34
CA GLU A 16 -10.64 -3.70 6.42
C GLU A 16 -9.70 -4.26 7.49
N GLY A 17 -8.76 -3.42 7.92
CA GLY A 17 -7.69 -3.81 8.84
C GLY A 17 -6.57 -4.66 8.22
N PHE A 18 -6.60 -4.95 6.91
CA PHE A 18 -5.49 -5.62 6.24
C PHE A 18 -4.23 -4.77 6.30
N THR A 19 -3.11 -5.39 6.66
CA THR A 19 -1.80 -4.74 6.70
C THR A 19 -0.77 -5.51 5.90
N ALA A 20 0.12 -4.77 5.25
CA ALA A 20 1.24 -5.33 4.53
C ALA A 20 2.47 -4.44 4.62
N ARG A 21 3.63 -5.05 4.83
CA ARG A 21 4.92 -4.37 4.86
C ARG A 21 5.73 -4.71 3.62
N THR A 22 6.41 -3.72 3.08
CA THR A 22 7.41 -3.87 2.02
C THR A 22 8.68 -3.17 2.42
N GLU A 23 9.80 -3.83 2.17
CA GLU A 23 11.13 -3.26 2.37
C GLU A 23 11.84 -3.25 1.02
N THR A 24 12.39 -2.10 0.68
CA THR A 24 13.23 -1.92 -0.50
C THR A 24 14.59 -1.48 -0.03
N SER A 25 15.63 -2.20 -0.44
CA SER A 25 17.01 -1.84 -0.14
C SER A 25 17.84 -1.93 -1.42
N GLN A 26 18.54 -0.84 -1.71
CA GLN A 26 19.50 -0.70 -2.80
C GLN A 26 20.76 -0.06 -2.22
N LYS A 27 21.86 -0.06 -3.00
CA LYS A 27 23.17 0.47 -2.59
C LYS A 27 23.07 1.84 -1.92
N ASN A 28 22.18 2.69 -2.43
CA ASN A 28 22.09 4.10 -2.09
C ASN A 28 20.75 4.54 -1.49
N TYR A 29 19.83 3.60 -1.28
CA TYR A 29 18.45 3.87 -0.87
C TYR A 29 17.90 2.72 -0.05
N SER A 30 17.29 3.03 1.10
CA SER A 30 16.53 2.07 1.87
C SER A 30 15.21 2.69 2.27
N GLU A 31 14.12 1.95 2.07
CA GLU A 31 12.79 2.36 2.47
C GLU A 31 11.99 1.16 3.00
N SER A 32 11.37 1.35 4.14
CA SER A 32 10.31 0.50 4.66
C SER A 32 8.98 1.23 4.47
N ARG A 33 8.03 0.57 3.80
CA ARG A 33 6.64 1.02 3.73
C ARG A 33 5.72 0.02 4.42
N THR A 34 4.82 0.54 5.25
CA THR A 34 3.74 -0.24 5.86
C THR A 34 2.43 0.29 5.32
N TYR A 35 1.65 -0.57 4.70
CA TYR A 35 0.32 -0.29 4.17
C TYR A 35 -0.74 -0.79 5.16
N ARG A 36 -1.80 -0.01 5.35
CA ARG A 36 -3.01 -0.43 6.05
C ARG A 36 -4.25 -0.04 5.25
N ILE A 37 -5.23 -0.93 5.17
CA ILE A 37 -6.57 -0.58 4.72
C ILE A 37 -7.35 -0.12 5.94
N ALA A 38 -7.91 1.10 5.87
CA ALA A 38 -8.67 1.74 6.94
C ALA A 38 -9.65 2.79 6.37
N GLY A 39 -10.91 2.76 6.81
CA GLY A 39 -11.95 3.69 6.38
C GLY A 39 -12.26 3.63 4.88
N GLY A 40 -12.15 2.46 4.26
CA GLY A 40 -12.33 2.29 2.80
C GLY A 40 -11.22 2.95 1.98
N GLN A 41 -10.07 3.23 2.59
CA GLN A 41 -8.91 3.83 1.95
C GLN A 41 -7.65 3.02 2.23
N LEU A 42 -6.68 3.10 1.31
CA LEU A 42 -5.34 2.58 1.53
C LEU A 42 -4.45 3.69 2.11
N LEU A 43 -4.02 3.51 3.34
CA LEU A 43 -3.07 4.36 4.02
C LEU A 43 -1.69 3.71 4.02
N TYR A 44 -0.64 4.51 4.07
CA TYR A 44 0.70 3.99 4.24
C TYR A 44 1.61 4.91 5.06
N ASP A 45 2.52 4.27 5.77
CA ASP A 45 3.67 4.90 6.42
C ASP A 45 4.91 4.55 5.61
N SER A 46 5.81 5.52 5.40
CA SER A 46 7.10 5.27 4.77
C SER A 46 8.23 5.84 5.62
N SER A 47 9.29 5.08 5.78
CA SER A 47 10.50 5.55 6.44
C SER A 47 11.72 5.01 5.74
N GLY A 48 12.77 5.81 5.66
CA GLY A 48 13.92 5.44 4.88
C GLY A 48 15.08 6.40 4.98
N LYS A 49 16.10 6.11 4.20
CA LYS A 49 17.29 6.95 4.05
C LYS A 49 17.83 6.83 2.63
N THR A 50 18.47 7.89 2.16
CA THR A 50 19.28 7.84 0.95
C THR A 50 20.77 7.90 1.32
N SER A 51 21.66 8.04 0.34
CA SER A 51 23.12 8.06 0.55
C SER A 51 23.67 9.35 1.16
N TRP A 52 22.84 10.37 1.28
CA TRP A 52 23.25 11.65 1.85
C TRP A 52 23.15 11.60 3.37
N ALA A 53 24.14 12.18 4.06
CA ALA A 53 24.31 12.09 5.51
C ALA A 53 23.02 12.38 6.31
N ASP A 54 22.23 13.37 5.87
CA ASP A 54 21.00 13.81 6.53
C ASP A 54 19.70 13.44 5.79
N SER A 55 19.74 12.49 4.86
CA SER A 55 18.57 12.16 4.00
C SER A 55 17.60 11.15 4.60
N ARG A 56 17.50 11.10 5.93
CA ARG A 56 16.47 10.28 6.58
C ARG A 56 15.11 10.94 6.37
N PHE A 57 14.11 10.13 6.04
CA PHE A 57 12.73 10.58 5.91
C PHE A 57 11.79 9.64 6.65
N SER A 58 10.67 10.20 7.10
CA SER A 58 9.58 9.49 7.75
C SER A 58 8.27 10.19 7.43
N HIS A 59 7.40 9.55 6.67
CA HIS A 59 6.04 9.98 6.40
C HIS A 59 5.07 9.01 7.07
N LYS A 60 4.01 9.54 7.66
CA LYS A 60 2.99 8.75 8.35
C LYS A 60 1.59 9.08 7.85
N ASP A 61 0.69 8.11 7.95
CA ASP A 61 -0.74 8.21 7.65
C ASP A 61 -1.01 8.83 6.27
N GLN A 62 -0.18 8.51 5.28
CA GLN A 62 -0.33 9.03 3.92
C GLN A 62 -1.46 8.31 3.21
N ILE A 63 -2.34 9.05 2.55
CA ILE A 63 -3.41 8.49 1.72
C ILE A 63 -2.83 8.11 0.36
N ALA A 64 -2.96 6.84 -0.03
CA ALA A 64 -2.53 6.40 -1.35
C ALA A 64 -3.48 6.92 -2.44
N ASN A 65 -2.92 7.35 -3.57
CA ASN A 65 -3.70 7.67 -4.75
C ASN A 65 -4.26 6.40 -5.42
N ILE A 66 -5.23 6.57 -6.33
CA ILE A 66 -5.92 5.44 -6.96
C ILE A 66 -4.98 4.49 -7.71
N ASP A 67 -3.91 4.99 -8.34
CA ASP A 67 -2.96 4.18 -9.09
C ASP A 67 -2.09 3.33 -8.15
N THR A 68 -1.61 3.92 -7.05
CA THR A 68 -0.88 3.20 -6.00
C THR A 68 -1.78 2.16 -5.35
N THR A 69 -3.03 2.50 -5.08
CA THR A 69 -4.03 1.58 -4.54
C THR A 69 -4.27 0.41 -5.47
N ARG A 70 -4.47 0.64 -6.77
CA ARG A 70 -4.60 -0.44 -7.76
C ARG A 70 -3.36 -1.32 -7.83
N TYR A 71 -2.17 -0.73 -7.82
CA TYR A 71 -0.92 -1.48 -7.81
C TYR A 71 -0.82 -2.37 -6.57
N PHE A 72 -1.12 -1.82 -5.40
CA PHE A 72 -1.13 -2.54 -4.13
C PHE A 72 -2.12 -3.70 -4.16
N LEU A 73 -3.38 -3.45 -4.51
CA LEU A 73 -4.42 -4.47 -4.59
C LEU A 73 -4.04 -5.58 -5.57
N ARG A 74 -3.42 -5.24 -6.72
CA ARG A 74 -2.97 -6.25 -7.69
C ARG A 74 -1.80 -7.07 -7.15
N LYS A 75 -0.87 -6.46 -6.44
CA LYS A 75 0.29 -7.12 -5.82
C LYS A 75 -0.13 -8.09 -4.70
N TYR A 76 -1.09 -7.67 -3.88
CA TYR A 76 -1.56 -8.44 -2.72
C TYR A 76 -2.84 -9.22 -2.98
N LEU A 77 -3.32 -9.29 -4.23
CA LEU A 77 -4.60 -9.90 -4.57
C LEU A 77 -4.78 -11.32 -4.01
N HIS A 78 -3.71 -12.12 -4.05
CA HIS A 78 -3.67 -13.49 -3.53
C HIS A 78 -3.79 -13.61 -2.00
N ARG A 79 -3.65 -12.51 -1.26
CA ARG A 79 -3.78 -12.42 0.20
C ARG A 79 -5.03 -11.67 0.66
N LEU A 80 -5.72 -11.02 -0.27
CA LEU A 80 -6.94 -10.28 0.01
C LEU A 80 -8.13 -11.23 -0.10
N ASN A 81 -9.16 -10.96 0.68
CA ASN A 81 -10.48 -11.51 0.49
C ASN A 81 -11.06 -10.94 -0.81
N THR A 82 -11.21 -11.80 -1.81
CA THR A 82 -11.82 -11.48 -3.10
C THR A 82 -13.12 -12.25 -3.32
N ASP A 83 -13.73 -12.78 -2.26
CA ASP A 83 -14.91 -13.62 -2.38
C ASP A 83 -16.09 -12.85 -3.01
N GLY A 84 -16.78 -13.47 -3.96
CA GLY A 84 -17.90 -12.84 -4.68
C GLY A 84 -17.54 -11.76 -5.70
N LEU A 85 -16.25 -11.49 -5.98
CA LEU A 85 -15.83 -10.57 -7.05
C LEU A 85 -15.65 -11.34 -8.38
N GLN A 86 -16.55 -11.12 -9.34
CA GLN A 86 -16.46 -11.64 -10.72
C GLN A 86 -15.89 -10.62 -11.70
#